data_AF-A0A7V1ULU0-F1
#
_entry.id   AF-A0A7V1ULU0-F1
#
_cell.length_a   1.000
_cell.length_b   1.000
_cell.length_c   1.000
_cell.angle_alpha   90.00
_cell.angle_beta   90.00
_cell.angle_gamma   90.00
#
_symmetry.space_group_name_H-M   'P 1'
#
loop_
_entity.id
_entity.type
_entity.pdbx_description
1 polymer ?
#
loop_
_entity_poly.entity_id
_entity_poly.type
_entity_poly.pdbx_seq_one_letter_code
_entity_poly.pdbx_strand_id
1 'polypeptide(L)' 'MTAHAMPFLKDFKAKLRFERGCLGKDRYPSESAAGAALAELLRSKRVSKAHLMHTYKCEFCLEWHIGHADGGGE' A
#
# COMPACT_ATOMS: atom_id res chain seq x y z
N MET A 1 21.27 13.82 40.66
CA MET A 1 19.85 14.03 40.27
C MET A 1 19.63 13.27 38.98
N THR A 2 18.71 12.31 39.02
CA THR A 2 18.55 11.17 38.11
C THR A 2 17.93 11.57 36.78
N ALA A 3 18.65 11.31 35.67
CA ALA A 3 18.13 11.48 34.32
C ALA A 3 16.99 10.48 34.06
N HIS A 4 15.75 10.97 33.99
CA HIS A 4 14.61 10.17 33.53
C HIS A 4 14.69 10.04 32.01
N ALA A 5 15.13 8.87 31.55
CA ALA A 5 15.03 8.49 30.15
C ALA A 5 13.54 8.36 29.76
N MET A 6 13.05 9.26 28.91
CA MET A 6 11.68 9.22 28.40
C MET A 6 11.54 8.10 27.34
N PRO A 7 10.63 7.12 27.51
CA PRO A 7 10.52 5.96 26.61
C PRO A 7 9.71 6.21 25.32
N PHE A 8 9.48 7.46 24.90
CA PHE A 8 8.47 7.79 23.87
C PHE A 8 8.95 7.71 22.40
N LEU A 9 10.22 7.39 22.14
CA LEU A 9 10.84 7.54 20.80
C LEU A 9 10.92 6.26 19.96
N LYS A 10 10.34 5.14 20.41
CA LYS A 10 10.38 3.87 19.65
C LYS A 10 9.22 3.70 18.65
N ASP A 11 8.12 4.46 18.81
CA ASP A 11 6.89 4.32 18.02
C ASP A 11 6.86 5.14 16.72
N PHE A 12 7.56 6.28 16.67
CA PHE A 12 7.52 7.18 15.50
C PHE A 12 8.16 6.58 14.24
N LYS A 13 9.19 5.74 14.42
CA LYS A 13 9.88 5.10 13.28
C LYS A 13 9.03 4.02 12.62
N ALA A 14 8.13 3.37 13.36
CA ALA A 14 7.13 2.46 12.82
C ALA A 14 6.09 3.22 11.99
N LYS A 15 5.60 4.37 12.49
CA LYS A 15 4.64 5.24 11.80
C LYS A 15 5.18 5.83 10.48
N LEU A 16 6.47 6.21 10.44
CA LEU A 16 7.12 6.71 9.22
C LEU A 16 7.41 5.62 8.17
N ARG A 17 7.62 4.36 8.57
CA ARG A 17 7.61 3.23 7.62
C ARG A 17 6.21 2.89 7.14
N PHE A 18 5.22 3.07 8.02
CA PHE A 18 3.80 2.77 7.75
C PHE A 18 3.21 3.65 6.66
N GLU A 19 3.57 4.94 6.62
CA GLU A 19 3.18 5.83 5.52
C GLU A 19 3.78 5.40 4.18
N ARG A 20 5.01 4.83 4.15
CA ARG A 20 5.68 4.42 2.89
C ARG A 20 4.99 3.27 2.16
N GLY A 21 4.26 2.39 2.83
CA GLY A 21 3.62 1.23 2.18
C GLY A 21 2.46 1.59 1.25
N CYS A 22 1.75 2.67 1.60
CA CYS A 22 0.59 3.18 0.85
C CYS A 22 0.88 4.49 0.10
N LEU A 23 1.94 5.23 0.46
CA LEU A 23 2.34 6.47 -0.22
C LEU A 23 2.62 6.18 -1.69
N GLY A 24 1.78 6.70 -2.57
CA GLY A 24 1.89 6.56 -4.03
C GLY A 24 1.04 5.46 -4.66
N LYS A 25 0.24 4.72 -3.87
CA LYS A 25 -0.74 3.75 -4.40
C LYS A 25 -2.14 4.33 -4.36
N ASP A 26 -2.89 4.17 -5.45
CA ASP A 26 -4.32 4.47 -5.47
C ASP A 26 -5.05 3.65 -4.41
N ARG A 27 -6.01 4.30 -3.75
CA ARG A 27 -6.84 3.73 -2.69
C ARG A 27 -8.26 3.63 -3.18
N TYR A 28 -8.88 2.50 -2.92
CA TYR A 28 -10.25 2.23 -3.30
C TYR A 28 -11.07 1.82 -2.08
N PRO A 29 -12.31 2.32 -1.94
CA PRO A 29 -13.16 2.05 -0.79
C PRO A 29 -13.69 0.60 -0.76
N SER A 30 -13.66 -0.10 -1.89
CA SER A 30 -14.16 -1.46 -2.04
C SER A 30 -13.36 -2.25 -3.07
N GLU A 31 -13.45 -3.58 -2.97
CA GLU A 31 -12.86 -4.51 -3.94
C GLU A 31 -13.38 -4.22 -5.35
N SER A 32 -14.68 -3.99 -5.49
CA SER A 32 -15.31 -3.71 -6.76
C SER A 32 -14.79 -2.43 -7.40
N ALA A 33 -14.55 -1.38 -6.61
CA ALA A 33 -13.96 -0.13 -7.11
C ALA A 33 -12.52 -0.34 -7.59
N ALA A 34 -11.72 -1.10 -6.83
CA ALA A 34 -10.36 -1.47 -7.23
C ALA A 34 -10.36 -2.36 -8.49
N GLY A 35 -11.32 -3.28 -8.59
CA GLY A 35 -11.46 -4.19 -9.73
C GLY A 35 -11.87 -3.46 -11.00
N ALA A 36 -12.76 -2.47 -10.91
CA ALA A 36 -13.13 -1.62 -12.03
C ALA A 36 -11.93 -0.79 -12.53
N ALA A 37 -11.17 -0.20 -11.61
CA ALA A 37 -9.95 0.55 -11.95
C ALA A 37 -8.87 -0.37 -12.55
N LEU A 38 -8.71 -1.59 -12.03
CA LEU A 38 -7.82 -2.59 -12.62
C LEU A 38 -8.26 -2.93 -14.04
N ALA A 39 -9.54 -3.20 -14.28
CA ALA A 39 -10.04 -3.49 -15.62
C ALA A 39 -9.78 -2.34 -16.62
N GLU A 40 -9.95 -1.09 -16.18
CA GLU A 40 -9.62 0.08 -16.99
C GLU A 40 -8.11 0.20 -17.27
N LEU A 41 -7.27 -0.03 -16.25
CA LEU A 41 -5.81 -0.07 -16.39
C LEU A 41 -5.37 -1.13 -17.41
N LEU A 42 -5.92 -2.35 -17.31
CA LEU A 42 -5.65 -3.43 -18.27
C LEU A 42 -6.11 -3.06 -19.68
N ARG A 43 -7.29 -2.44 -19.82
CA ARG A 43 -7.83 -1.99 -21.12
C ARG A 43 -6.97 -0.90 -21.76
N SER A 44 -6.41 0.01 -20.95
CA SER A 44 -5.61 1.13 -21.43
C SER A 44 -4.25 0.71 -22.02
N LYS A 45 -3.80 -0.54 -21.78
CA LYS A 45 -2.45 -1.05 -22.12
C LYS A 45 -1.30 -0.16 -21.62
N ARG A 46 -1.55 0.74 -20.66
CA ARG A 46 -0.56 1.67 -20.11
C ARG A 46 0.36 1.03 -19.07
N VAL A 47 0.12 -0.24 -18.73
CA VAL A 47 0.85 -0.94 -17.67
C VAL A 47 1.61 -2.12 -18.24
N SER A 48 2.94 -2.10 -18.08
CA SER A 48 3.76 -3.28 -18.33
C SER A 48 3.39 -4.38 -17.33
N LYS A 49 3.45 -5.65 -17.74
CA LYS A 49 3.07 -6.79 -16.88
C LYS A 49 1.64 -6.72 -16.34
N ALA A 50 0.72 -6.20 -17.16
CA ALA A 50 -0.72 -6.13 -16.88
C ALA A 50 -1.30 -7.45 -16.32
N HIS A 51 -0.86 -8.60 -16.84
CA HIS A 51 -1.26 -9.94 -16.40
C HIS A 51 -0.85 -10.31 -14.96
N LEU A 52 0.07 -9.55 -14.35
CA LEU A 52 0.49 -9.72 -12.96
C LEU A 52 -0.21 -8.73 -12.02
N MET A 53 -1.05 -7.83 -12.51
CA MET A 53 -1.76 -6.88 -11.67
C MET A 53 -2.95 -7.53 -11.00
N HIS A 54 -3.10 -7.33 -9.69
CA HIS A 54 -4.24 -7.79 -8.91
C HIS A 54 -4.68 -6.73 -7.91
N THR A 55 -5.93 -6.85 -7.44
CA THR A 55 -6.44 -6.09 -6.30
C THR A 55 -6.06 -6.79 -5.00
N TYR A 56 -5.70 -6.03 -3.97
CA TYR A 56 -5.44 -6.58 -2.65
C TYR A 56 -5.92 -5.60 -1.57
N LYS A 57 -6.40 -6.13 -0.45
CA LYS A 57 -6.73 -5.33 0.72
C LYS A 57 -5.45 -5.08 1.53
N CYS A 58 -5.12 -3.82 1.74
CA CYS A 58 -3.96 -3.48 2.55
C CYS A 58 -4.25 -3.73 4.02
N GLU A 59 -3.40 -4.52 4.68
CA GLU A 59 -3.49 -4.80 6.12
C GLU A 59 -3.20 -3.57 7.00
N PHE A 60 -2.59 -2.52 6.42
CA PHE A 60 -2.21 -1.30 7.13
C PHE A 60 -3.30 -0.22 7.12
N CYS A 61 -3.75 0.21 5.93
CA CYS A 61 -4.78 1.25 5.81
C CYS A 61 -6.21 0.69 5.69
N LEU A 62 -6.36 -0.64 5.56
CA LEU A 62 -7.64 -1.34 5.39
C LEU A 62 -8.41 -0.99 4.10
N GLU A 63 -7.80 -0.20 3.21
CA GLU A 63 -8.31 0.15 1.89
C GLU A 63 -7.86 -0.87 0.83
N TRP A 64 -8.54 -0.86 -0.32
CA TRP A 64 -8.19 -1.69 -1.46
C TRP A 64 -7.17 -0.98 -2.34
N HIS A 65 -6.19 -1.72 -2.85
CA HIS A 65 -5.14 -1.22 -3.73
C HIS A 65 -4.97 -2.14 -4.93
N ILE A 66 -4.28 -1.64 -5.96
CA ILE A 66 -3.86 -2.40 -7.13
C ILE A 66 -2.33 -2.53 -7.09
N GLY A 67 -1.80 -3.73 -7.31
CA GLY A 67 -0.38 -4.02 -7.27
C GLY A 67 0.00 -5.26 -8.06
N HIS A 68 1.29 -5.53 -8.23
CA HIS A 68 1.78 -6.72 -8.91
C HIS A 68 1.81 -7.92 -7.95
N ALA A 69 1.52 -9.12 -8.47
CA ALA A 69 1.55 -10.39 -7.74
C ALA A 69 2.97 -10.91 -7.45
N ASP A 70 4.01 -10.19 -7.90
CA ASP A 70 5.41 -10.53 -7.61
C ASP A 70 5.78 -9.91 -6.25
N GLY A 71 5.61 -10.69 -5.18
CA GLY A 71 6.05 -10.33 -3.85
C GLY A 71 7.57 -10.15 -3.82
N GLY A 72 8.04 -8.91 -3.74
CA GLY A 72 9.46 -8.62 -3.59
C GLY A 72 9.76 -7.15 -3.83
N GLY A 73 9.51 -6.32 -2.82
CA GLY A 73 10.24 -5.06 -2.73
C GLY A 73 11.73 -5.33 -2.85
N GLU A 74 12.37 -4.54 -3.69
CA GLU A 74 13.82 -4.36 -3.78
C GLU A 74 14.44 -4.02 -2.41
#